data_AF-K1QK14-F1
#
_entry.id   AF-K1QK14-F1
#
_cell.length_a   1.000
_cell.length_b   1.000
_cell.length_c   1.000
_cell.angle_alpha   90.00
_cell.angle_beta   90.00
_cell.angle_gamma   90.00
#
_symmetry.space_group_name_H-M   'P 1'
#
loop_
_entity.id
_entity.type
_entity.pdbx_description
1 polymer ?
#
loop_
_entity_poly.entity_id
_entity_poly.type
_entity_poly.pdbx_seq_one_letter_code
_entity_poly.pdbx_strand_id
1 'polypeptide(L)'
;MAENSENPNYGSDELSEISWKPEAQTLSDIGDDSLPCVCKLSSDGSRALPVGLSIYCQQPLYLYKRRQRKQVLGRTIYHDANGPYYEVGQTLILPDNFEGWFEIVPSEFGKAPVFRTIEEVSKILPRKIFTRTPMTGIRIIEGEDGQQTFKDRKIPAGSILVVHSTLSAKWTTCAEREKGVGVRKKKMEEVTTIEIPYLKCTDIEQTEVLLPFSTKGRFSSVYEKDINNDRSIYRMKDLITDFDMPTIVRLVYGKAPVVPCIFTGVIALRETVSEDFIVASTIMNKRNVLIEFPVSLPVIAHFPNSEEPFSDLTTFQDAKKLCDKYALSFSSLIKLSPEMDTHHMKVHYNPQKSKTKESGLKTLDLITNISLTDDEPADRFIESDSDSIQSTDQAKPTRGIFKLLELTEIKRKSTDC
;
A
#
# COMPACT_ATOMS: atom_id res chain seq x y z
N MET A 1 8.87 -4.83 52.87
CA MET A 1 7.64 -5.64 52.77
C MET A 1 7.36 -5.80 51.29
N ALA A 2 7.62 -6.99 50.76
CA ALA A 2 7.37 -7.32 49.37
C ALA A 2 5.89 -7.66 49.23
N GLU A 3 5.16 -6.88 48.45
CA GLU A 3 3.81 -7.25 48.02
C GLU A 3 3.95 -8.25 46.87
N ASN A 4 3.46 -9.46 47.12
CA ASN A 4 3.30 -10.52 46.15
C ASN A 4 2.36 -10.04 45.03
N SER A 5 2.90 -9.82 43.84
CA SER A 5 2.11 -9.74 42.62
C SER A 5 1.62 -11.15 42.28
N GLU A 6 0.34 -11.43 42.54
CA GLU A 6 -0.34 -12.63 42.10
C GLU A 6 -0.31 -12.72 40.57
N ASN A 7 0.37 -13.73 40.03
CA ASN A 7 0.22 -14.13 38.65
C ASN A 7 -1.22 -14.60 38.45
N PRO A 8 -1.98 -14.06 37.47
CA PRO A 8 -3.30 -14.58 37.20
C PRO A 8 -3.16 -15.95 36.54
N ASN A 9 -3.54 -16.98 37.28
CA ASN A 9 -3.65 -18.37 36.84
C ASN A 9 -4.76 -18.45 35.78
N TYR A 10 -4.41 -18.22 34.51
CA TYR A 10 -5.33 -18.31 33.38
C TYR A 10 -5.25 -19.72 32.75
N GLY A 11 -6.32 -20.50 32.87
CA GLY A 11 -6.67 -21.57 31.94
C GLY A 11 -5.83 -22.85 31.96
N SER A 12 -5.11 -23.15 33.04
CA SER A 12 -4.29 -24.37 33.16
C SER A 12 -5.11 -25.63 33.50
N ASP A 13 -6.27 -25.50 34.16
CA ASP A 13 -7.04 -26.66 34.64
C ASP A 13 -7.96 -27.30 33.57
N GLU A 14 -8.56 -26.53 32.65
CA GLU A 14 -9.47 -27.07 31.60
C GLU A 14 -8.75 -27.84 30.47
N LEU A 15 -7.42 -27.71 30.35
CA LEU A 15 -6.63 -28.34 29.27
C LEU A 15 -5.85 -29.58 29.70
N SER A 16 -5.93 -29.96 30.97
CA SER A 16 -5.29 -31.18 31.49
C SER A 16 -5.83 -32.47 30.85
N GLU A 17 -6.93 -32.39 30.09
CA GLU A 17 -7.57 -33.51 29.40
C GLU A 17 -7.21 -33.66 27.90
N ILE A 18 -6.47 -32.73 27.29
CA ILE A 18 -6.12 -32.87 25.86
C ILE A 18 -5.01 -33.90 25.68
N SER A 19 -5.40 -35.07 25.18
CA SER A 19 -4.49 -36.16 24.86
C SER A 19 -3.83 -35.91 23.48
N TRP A 20 -2.50 -35.86 23.45
CA TRP A 20 -1.70 -35.65 22.24
C TRP A 20 -1.21 -36.99 21.68
N LYS A 21 -1.17 -37.11 20.36
CA LYS A 21 -0.58 -38.26 19.68
C LYS A 21 0.92 -38.32 19.97
N PRO A 22 1.49 -39.52 20.14
CA PRO A 22 2.94 -39.69 20.28
C PRO A 22 3.68 -39.45 18.95
N GLU A 23 2.98 -39.63 17.83
CA GLU A 23 3.49 -39.36 16.49
C GLU A 23 3.50 -37.85 16.24
N ALA A 24 4.70 -37.31 16.07
CA ALA A 24 4.94 -35.91 15.85
C ALA A 24 5.65 -35.74 14.50
N GLN A 25 5.34 -34.68 13.77
CA GLN A 25 5.80 -34.47 12.40
C GLN A 25 6.41 -33.08 12.24
N THR A 26 7.33 -32.91 11.29
CA THR A 26 7.83 -31.58 10.96
C THR A 26 6.77 -30.80 10.17
N LEU A 27 6.85 -29.46 10.16
CA LEU A 27 5.92 -28.66 9.35
C LEU A 27 6.05 -28.95 7.85
N SER A 28 7.24 -29.33 7.37
CA SER A 28 7.44 -29.70 5.97
C SER A 28 6.68 -30.95 5.56
N ASP A 29 6.46 -31.89 6.49
CA ASP A 29 5.77 -33.16 6.24
C ASP A 29 4.24 -33.02 6.24
N ILE A 30 3.71 -31.89 6.72
CA ILE A 30 2.28 -31.61 6.69
C ILE A 30 1.86 -31.29 5.25
N GLY A 31 1.14 -32.23 4.64
CA GLY A 31 0.55 -32.08 3.31
C GLY A 31 -0.71 -31.22 3.33
N ASP A 32 -1.09 -30.70 2.16
CA ASP A 32 -2.28 -29.86 1.99
C ASP A 32 -3.58 -30.60 2.39
N ASP A 33 -3.65 -31.92 2.15
CA ASP A 33 -4.81 -32.76 2.50
C ASP A 33 -4.97 -32.96 4.02
N SER A 34 -3.93 -32.65 4.79
CA SER A 34 -3.95 -32.69 6.26
C SER A 34 -4.39 -31.37 6.89
N LEU A 35 -4.62 -30.34 6.07
CA LEU A 35 -5.08 -29.02 6.50
C LEU A 35 -6.57 -28.81 6.13
N PRO A 36 -7.35 -28.09 6.95
CA PRO A 36 -6.96 -27.49 8.23
C PRO A 36 -6.97 -28.49 9.40
N CYS A 37 -6.13 -28.27 10.40
CA CYS A 37 -6.01 -29.14 11.58
C CYS A 37 -5.52 -28.39 12.83
N VAL A 38 -5.75 -28.96 14.01
CA VAL A 38 -5.17 -28.45 15.27
C VAL A 38 -3.82 -29.11 15.58
N CYS A 39 -2.84 -28.32 16.00
CA CYS A 39 -1.57 -28.85 16.53
C CYS A 39 -1.01 -27.99 17.65
N LYS A 40 -0.08 -28.54 18.42
CA LYS A 40 0.83 -27.79 19.30
C LYS A 40 2.25 -27.91 18.75
N LEU A 41 2.97 -26.79 18.69
CA LEU A 41 4.33 -26.78 18.19
C LEU A 41 5.34 -26.89 19.34
N SER A 42 6.46 -27.55 19.10
CA SER A 42 7.57 -27.60 20.05
C SER A 42 8.88 -27.45 19.28
N SER A 43 9.90 -26.90 19.92
CA SER A 43 11.25 -26.90 19.33
C SER A 43 11.74 -28.35 19.23
N ASP A 44 12.38 -28.69 18.11
CA ASP A 44 13.09 -29.96 17.92
C ASP A 44 14.41 -30.05 18.73
N GLY A 45 14.80 -28.99 19.43
CA GLY A 45 16.05 -28.88 20.18
C GLY A 45 17.30 -28.58 19.33
N SER A 46 17.18 -28.47 18.01
CA SER A 46 18.31 -28.26 17.09
C SER A 46 18.71 -26.77 16.99
N ARG A 47 17.74 -25.86 17.04
CA ARG A 47 17.95 -24.41 17.01
C ARG A 47 16.91 -23.69 17.87
N ALA A 48 17.33 -22.59 18.50
CA ALA A 48 16.41 -21.71 19.20
C ALA A 48 15.40 -21.11 18.21
N LEU A 49 14.12 -21.15 18.58
CA LEU A 49 13.06 -20.56 17.77
C LEU A 49 13.18 -19.04 17.75
N PRO A 50 12.83 -18.39 16.62
CA PRO A 50 12.75 -16.94 16.57
C PRO A 50 11.81 -16.42 17.66
N VAL A 51 12.24 -15.40 18.40
CA VAL A 51 11.50 -14.86 19.56
C VAL A 51 10.08 -14.46 19.18
N GLY A 52 9.88 -13.93 17.97
CA GLY A 52 8.55 -13.56 17.46
C GLY A 52 7.59 -14.73 17.26
N LEU A 53 8.09 -15.97 17.13
CA LEU A 53 7.27 -17.17 16.95
C LEU A 53 7.21 -18.06 18.18
N SER A 54 8.22 -18.00 19.05
CA SER A 54 8.32 -18.87 20.23
C SER A 54 7.13 -18.70 21.19
N ILE A 55 6.60 -17.48 21.32
CA ILE A 55 5.43 -17.16 22.16
C ILE A 55 4.16 -17.90 21.73
N TYR A 56 4.06 -18.29 20.46
CA TYR A 56 2.88 -18.97 19.91
C TYR A 56 3.03 -20.49 19.92
N CYS A 57 4.26 -21.02 20.01
CA CYS A 57 4.48 -22.46 20.01
C CYS A 57 3.97 -23.13 21.29
N GLN A 58 3.87 -22.40 22.40
CA GLN A 58 3.48 -22.97 23.71
C GLN A 58 1.98 -23.27 23.85
N GLN A 59 1.16 -22.96 22.84
CA GLN A 59 -0.29 -23.15 22.86
C GLN A 59 -0.79 -23.93 21.63
N PRO A 60 -2.01 -24.49 21.68
CA PRO A 60 -2.68 -25.04 20.50
C PRO A 60 -2.91 -23.98 19.42
N LEU A 61 -2.64 -24.36 18.18
CA LEU A 61 -2.79 -23.57 16.97
C LEU A 61 -3.73 -24.28 16.00
N TYR A 62 -4.58 -23.51 15.31
CA TYR A 62 -5.34 -23.96 14.17
C TYR A 62 -4.52 -23.70 12.90
N LEU A 63 -3.91 -24.74 12.34
CA LEU A 63 -3.23 -24.68 11.05
C LEU A 63 -4.28 -24.67 9.95
N TYR A 64 -4.25 -23.65 9.10
CA TYR A 64 -5.31 -23.42 8.14
C TYR A 64 -4.95 -23.86 6.73
N LYS A 65 -3.88 -23.28 6.15
CA LYS A 65 -3.53 -23.51 4.74
C LYS A 65 -2.05 -23.26 4.50
N ARG A 66 -1.42 -24.17 3.78
CA ARG A 66 -0.06 -24.03 3.25
C ARG A 66 -0.06 -23.14 2.00
N ARG A 67 0.96 -22.31 1.85
CA ARG A 67 1.13 -21.38 0.73
C ARG A 67 2.60 -21.23 0.41
N GLN A 68 2.94 -21.40 -0.86
CA GLN A 68 4.23 -20.96 -1.39
C GLN A 68 4.11 -19.51 -1.86
N ARG A 69 5.10 -18.68 -1.53
CA ARG A 69 5.11 -17.28 -1.96
C ARG A 69 6.51 -16.77 -2.23
N LYS A 70 6.63 -15.91 -3.25
CA LYS A 70 7.79 -15.05 -3.44
C LYS A 70 7.66 -13.77 -2.63
N GLN A 71 8.72 -13.40 -1.96
CA GLN A 71 8.76 -12.21 -1.12
C GLN A 71 10.15 -11.57 -1.19
N VAL A 72 10.22 -10.32 -0.79
CA VAL A 72 11.46 -9.57 -0.72
C VAL A 72 11.78 -9.27 0.73
N LEU A 73 13.02 -9.54 1.11
CA LEU A 73 13.55 -9.09 2.38
C LEU A 73 14.14 -7.70 2.18
N GLY A 74 13.80 -6.78 3.06
CA GLY A 74 14.23 -5.40 2.96
C GLY A 74 14.40 -4.73 4.30
N ARG A 75 14.96 -3.52 4.28
CA ARG A 75 15.25 -2.72 5.47
C ARG A 75 14.76 -1.31 5.29
N THR A 76 14.16 -0.74 6.34
CA THR A 76 13.80 0.67 6.35
C THR A 76 15.06 1.52 6.22
N ILE A 77 15.00 2.57 5.40
CA ILE A 77 16.07 3.55 5.26
C ILE A 77 15.70 4.85 5.98
N TYR A 78 16.61 5.32 6.83
CA TYR A 78 16.63 6.70 7.30
C TYR A 78 17.68 7.49 6.54
N HIS A 79 17.31 8.60 5.91
CA HIS A 79 18.22 9.48 5.17
C HIS A 79 18.33 10.82 5.88
N ASP A 80 19.54 11.19 6.29
CA ASP A 80 19.85 12.52 6.82
C ASP A 80 19.97 13.49 5.64
N ALA A 81 19.29 14.65 5.69
CA ALA A 81 19.14 15.57 4.57
C ALA A 81 20.47 16.04 3.93
N ASN A 82 21.54 16.08 4.73
CA ASN A 82 22.90 16.42 4.28
C ASN A 82 23.93 15.32 4.59
N GLY A 83 23.46 14.12 4.91
CA GLY A 83 24.27 13.03 5.44
C GLY A 83 24.11 11.74 4.64
N PRO A 84 24.74 10.65 5.09
CA PRO A 84 24.50 9.34 4.52
C PRO A 84 23.10 8.83 4.90
N TYR A 85 22.66 7.79 4.19
CA TYR A 85 21.51 7.01 4.63
C TYR A 85 21.93 5.85 5.54
N TYR A 86 20.99 5.35 6.33
CA TYR A 86 21.16 4.28 7.30
C TYR A 86 20.04 3.25 7.15
N GLU A 87 20.39 1.97 7.17
CA GLU A 87 19.39 0.91 7.20
C GLU A 87 19.05 0.58 8.66
N VAL A 88 17.81 0.90 9.05
CA VAL A 88 17.33 0.94 10.43
C VAL A 88 16.15 -0.01 10.63
N GLY A 89 15.85 -0.33 11.89
CA GLY A 89 14.73 -1.20 12.26
C GLY A 89 15.06 -2.69 12.12
N GLN A 90 14.00 -3.50 12.08
CA GLN A 90 14.05 -4.93 11.84
C GLN A 90 13.85 -5.22 10.34
N THR A 91 14.31 -6.37 9.87
CA THR A 91 14.06 -6.79 8.48
C THR A 91 12.56 -6.88 8.20
N LEU A 92 12.15 -6.23 7.11
CA LEU A 92 10.81 -6.24 6.55
C LEU A 92 10.70 -7.40 5.56
N ILE A 93 9.56 -8.08 5.59
CA ILE A 93 9.13 -9.07 4.62
C ILE A 93 8.03 -8.44 3.77
N LEU A 94 8.28 -8.25 2.48
CA LEU A 94 7.34 -7.69 1.53
C LEU A 94 6.86 -8.77 0.55
N PRO A 95 5.58 -9.16 0.59
CA PRO A 95 5.05 -10.15 -0.35
C PRO A 95 4.96 -9.62 -1.79
N ASP A 96 5.14 -10.49 -2.77
CA ASP A 96 4.94 -10.17 -4.19
C ASP A 96 3.54 -9.62 -4.51
N ASN A 97 2.53 -10.09 -3.78
CA ASN A 97 1.14 -9.66 -3.89
C ASN A 97 0.76 -8.49 -2.98
N PHE A 98 1.74 -7.78 -2.40
CA PHE A 98 1.47 -6.56 -1.62
C PHE A 98 0.70 -5.53 -2.47
N GLU A 99 -0.44 -5.09 -1.95
CA GLU A 99 -1.29 -4.08 -2.60
C GLU A 99 -0.77 -2.66 -2.31
N GLY A 100 0.34 -2.33 -2.95
CA GLY A 100 0.88 -0.99 -2.93
C GLY A 100 1.75 -0.68 -4.13
N TRP A 101 2.12 0.59 -4.20
CA TRP A 101 2.85 1.20 -5.29
C TRP A 101 4.14 1.80 -4.78
N PHE A 102 5.21 1.52 -5.51
CA PHE A 102 6.55 1.96 -5.18
C PHE A 102 7.11 2.84 -6.28
N GLU A 103 7.95 3.79 -5.91
CA GLU A 103 8.88 4.43 -6.85
C GLU A 103 10.29 3.97 -6.52
N ILE A 104 11.14 3.82 -7.54
CA ILE A 104 12.57 3.61 -7.34
C ILE A 104 13.18 4.95 -6.94
N VAL A 105 13.95 4.95 -5.85
CA VAL A 105 14.58 6.16 -5.32
C VAL A 105 15.84 6.45 -6.14
N PRO A 106 15.98 7.67 -6.71
CA PRO A 106 17.20 8.08 -7.40
C PRO A 106 18.44 8.02 -6.50
N SER A 107 19.63 7.95 -7.09
CA SER A 107 20.89 7.86 -6.34
C SER A 107 21.14 9.05 -5.40
N GLU A 108 20.58 10.21 -5.72
CA GLU A 108 20.61 11.43 -4.90
C GLU A 108 19.56 11.45 -3.75
N PHE A 109 18.81 10.37 -3.54
CA PHE A 109 17.73 10.27 -2.55
C PHE A 109 16.60 11.31 -2.69
N GLY A 110 16.52 11.95 -3.85
CA GLY A 110 15.46 12.88 -4.21
C GLY A 110 14.08 12.22 -4.35
N LYS A 111 13.06 13.04 -4.62
CA LYS A 111 11.74 12.56 -5.04
C LYS A 111 11.80 12.20 -6.52
N ALA A 112 11.23 11.07 -6.91
CA ALA A 112 11.11 10.72 -8.32
C ALA A 112 10.29 11.80 -9.06
N PRO A 113 10.61 12.09 -10.33
CA PRO A 113 9.84 13.06 -11.11
C PRO A 113 8.39 12.58 -11.26
N VAL A 114 7.46 13.54 -11.33
CA VAL A 114 6.03 13.29 -11.53
C VAL A 114 5.48 14.27 -12.56
N PHE A 115 4.39 13.90 -13.22
CA PHE A 115 3.61 14.84 -14.00
C PHE A 115 2.82 15.75 -13.05
N ARG A 116 2.80 17.05 -13.35
CA ARG A 116 2.14 18.08 -12.53
C ARG A 116 0.80 18.52 -13.09
N THR A 117 0.55 18.24 -14.37
CA THR A 117 -0.70 18.56 -15.05
C THR A 117 -1.12 17.43 -15.97
N ILE A 118 -2.41 17.38 -16.29
CA ILE A 118 -2.93 16.46 -17.30
C ILE A 118 -2.42 16.79 -18.70
N GLU A 119 -2.06 18.04 -18.96
CA GLU A 119 -1.37 18.44 -20.19
C GLU A 119 0.00 17.76 -20.35
N GLU A 120 0.78 17.65 -19.28
CA GLU A 120 2.06 16.93 -19.33
C GLU A 120 1.83 15.43 -19.59
N VAL A 121 0.82 14.84 -18.95
CA VAL A 121 0.41 13.46 -19.21
C VAL A 121 0.01 13.28 -20.68
N SER A 122 -0.75 14.21 -21.26
CA SER A 122 -1.25 14.11 -22.64
C SER A 122 -0.15 14.28 -23.70
N LYS A 123 1.01 14.82 -23.33
CA LYS A 123 2.20 14.87 -24.21
C LYS A 123 2.89 13.52 -24.31
N ILE A 124 2.91 12.73 -23.23
CA ILE A 124 3.54 11.40 -23.21
C ILE A 124 2.54 10.29 -23.57
N LEU A 125 1.26 10.44 -23.18
CA LEU A 125 0.20 9.44 -23.31
C LEU A 125 0.60 8.05 -22.77
N PRO A 126 1.05 7.95 -21.49
CA PRO A 126 1.27 6.64 -20.90
C PRO A 126 -0.06 5.88 -20.87
N ARG A 127 -0.05 4.57 -21.15
CA ARG A 127 -1.26 3.74 -21.20
C ARG A 127 -2.07 3.76 -19.91
N LYS A 128 -1.38 3.86 -18.77
CA LYS A 128 -1.99 3.99 -17.44
C LYS A 128 -1.29 5.07 -16.64
N ILE A 129 -2.09 5.82 -15.90
CA ILE A 129 -1.60 6.78 -14.90
C ILE A 129 -2.12 6.42 -13.52
N PHE A 130 -1.37 6.82 -12.52
CA PHE A 130 -1.71 6.74 -11.12
C PHE A 130 -1.85 8.14 -10.53
N THR A 131 -2.96 8.39 -9.83
CA THR A 131 -3.26 9.67 -9.19
C THR A 131 -2.66 9.71 -7.79
N ARG A 132 -1.65 10.55 -7.56
CA ARG A 132 -1.09 10.76 -6.21
C ARG A 132 -1.87 11.82 -5.42
N THR A 133 -2.65 12.64 -6.11
CA THR A 133 -3.52 13.67 -5.51
C THR A 133 -4.96 13.43 -5.93
N PRO A 134 -5.94 13.62 -5.02
CA PRO A 134 -7.34 13.53 -5.40
C PRO A 134 -7.68 14.63 -6.41
N MET A 135 -8.57 14.35 -7.35
CA MET A 135 -8.98 15.27 -8.40
C MET A 135 -10.45 15.06 -8.77
N THR A 136 -11.00 15.99 -9.57
CA THR A 136 -12.36 15.86 -10.12
C THR A 136 -12.25 15.87 -11.64
N GLY A 137 -12.80 14.84 -12.27
CA GLY A 137 -13.02 14.79 -13.71
C GLY A 137 -14.49 14.98 -14.06
N ILE A 138 -14.79 14.97 -15.35
CA ILE A 138 -16.15 15.07 -15.88
C ILE A 138 -16.55 13.71 -16.44
N ARG A 139 -17.69 13.18 -16.00
CA ARG A 139 -18.34 12.01 -16.60
C ARG A 139 -19.43 12.49 -17.55
N ILE A 140 -19.47 11.91 -18.74
CA ILE A 140 -20.58 12.08 -19.68
C ILE A 140 -21.59 10.96 -19.41
N ILE A 141 -22.86 11.33 -19.23
CA ILE A 141 -23.98 10.40 -19.11
C ILE A 141 -24.95 10.71 -20.22
N GLU A 142 -25.16 9.74 -21.10
CA GLU A 142 -26.18 9.81 -22.13
C GLU A 142 -27.53 9.44 -21.51
N GLY A 143 -28.47 10.38 -21.54
CA GLY A 143 -29.86 10.11 -21.16
C GLY A 143 -30.59 9.33 -22.26
N GLU A 144 -31.71 8.70 -21.90
CA GLU A 144 -32.56 7.93 -22.82
C GLU A 144 -33.05 8.77 -24.01
N ASP A 145 -33.17 10.09 -23.83
CA ASP A 145 -33.57 11.06 -24.86
C ASP A 145 -32.40 11.49 -25.79
N GLY A 146 -31.21 10.88 -25.66
CA GLY A 146 -30.00 11.28 -26.36
C GLY A 146 -29.36 12.58 -25.85
N GLN A 147 -29.90 13.18 -24.78
CA GLN A 147 -29.30 14.35 -24.14
C GLN A 147 -28.11 13.94 -23.27
N GLN A 148 -26.96 14.56 -23.49
CA GLN A 148 -25.76 14.37 -22.68
C GLN A 148 -25.82 15.25 -21.43
N THR A 149 -25.68 14.61 -20.26
CA THR A 149 -25.52 15.28 -18.98
C THR A 149 -24.09 15.12 -18.48
N PHE A 150 -23.53 16.19 -17.93
CA PHE A 150 -22.18 16.22 -17.40
C PHE A 150 -22.24 16.18 -15.89
N LYS A 151 -21.61 15.17 -15.29
CA LYS A 151 -21.52 15.05 -13.84
C LYS A 151 -20.07 15.06 -13.40
N ASP A 152 -19.80 15.80 -12.33
CA ASP A 152 -18.51 15.75 -11.67
C ASP A 152 -18.27 14.34 -11.12
N ARG A 153 -17.09 13.77 -11.39
CA ARG A 153 -16.63 12.49 -10.87
C ARG A 153 -15.38 12.73 -10.03
N LYS A 154 -15.49 12.48 -8.72
CA LYS A 154 -14.35 12.52 -7.82
C LYS A 154 -13.48 11.30 -8.05
N ILE A 155 -12.18 11.52 -8.23
CA ILE A 155 -11.15 10.49 -8.36
C ILE A 155 -10.25 10.61 -7.13
N PRO A 156 -10.23 9.62 -6.23
CA PRO A 156 -9.37 9.66 -5.06
C PRO A 156 -7.89 9.50 -5.45
N ALA A 157 -6.98 9.90 -4.55
CA ALA A 157 -5.58 9.48 -4.64
C ALA A 157 -5.50 7.95 -4.49
N GLY A 158 -4.54 7.33 -5.16
CA GLY A 158 -4.46 5.87 -5.25
C GLY A 158 -5.15 5.27 -6.47
N SER A 159 -5.84 6.07 -7.29
CA SER A 159 -6.59 5.56 -8.43
C SER A 159 -5.70 5.32 -9.63
N ILE A 160 -5.98 4.25 -10.36
CA ILE A 160 -5.39 3.99 -11.68
C ILE A 160 -6.41 4.38 -12.73
N LEU A 161 -5.96 5.16 -13.71
CA LEU A 161 -6.76 5.52 -14.87
C LEU A 161 -6.08 4.99 -16.13
N VAL A 162 -6.84 4.32 -16.99
CA VAL A 162 -6.39 3.93 -18.33
C VAL A 162 -6.55 5.13 -19.24
N VAL A 163 -5.49 5.55 -19.91
CA VAL A 163 -5.48 6.69 -20.82
C VAL A 163 -5.83 6.22 -22.22
N HIS A 164 -6.75 6.91 -22.89
CA HIS A 164 -7.19 6.58 -24.25
C HIS A 164 -6.68 7.58 -25.27
N SER A 165 -7.20 8.81 -25.21
CA SER A 165 -6.88 9.82 -26.20
C SER A 165 -7.13 11.24 -25.69
N THR A 166 -6.78 12.22 -26.51
CA THR A 166 -7.00 13.63 -26.23
C THR A 166 -8.20 14.13 -27.01
N LEU A 167 -9.13 14.79 -26.33
CA LEU A 167 -10.33 15.36 -26.92
C LEU A 167 -10.31 16.88 -26.80
N SER A 168 -11.02 17.56 -27.68
CA SER A 168 -11.35 18.97 -27.58
C SER A 168 -12.86 19.12 -27.45
N ALA A 169 -13.31 19.81 -26.41
CA ALA A 169 -14.71 20.08 -26.17
C ALA A 169 -15.01 21.57 -26.30
N LYS A 170 -15.98 21.93 -27.15
CA LYS A 170 -16.50 23.28 -27.27
C LYS A 170 -17.70 23.47 -26.36
N TRP A 171 -17.59 24.41 -25.42
CA TRP A 171 -18.61 24.75 -24.44
C TRP A 171 -19.20 26.12 -24.76
N THR A 172 -20.52 26.24 -24.75
CA THR A 172 -21.19 27.55 -24.75
C THR A 172 -21.52 27.99 -23.34
N THR A 173 -21.33 29.28 -23.09
CA THR A 173 -21.68 29.93 -21.84
C THR A 173 -22.66 31.06 -22.14
N CYS A 174 -23.84 31.03 -21.53
CA CYS A 174 -24.79 32.14 -21.59
C CYS A 174 -24.54 33.06 -20.40
N ALA A 175 -23.91 34.21 -20.65
CA ALA A 175 -23.77 35.26 -19.65
C ALA A 175 -24.84 36.33 -19.90
N GLU A 176 -25.71 36.57 -18.92
CA GLU A 176 -26.63 37.71 -18.98
C GLU A 176 -25.87 38.96 -18.57
N ARG A 177 -25.64 39.89 -19.51
CA ARG A 177 -25.15 41.24 -19.19
C ARG A 177 -26.30 42.23 -19.27
N GLU A 178 -26.45 43.01 -18.20
CA GLU A 178 -27.23 44.24 -18.26
C GLU A 178 -26.40 45.32 -18.95
N LYS A 179 -26.77 45.70 -20.18
CA LYS A 179 -26.19 46.86 -20.87
C LYS A 179 -27.17 48.04 -20.81
N GLY A 180 -26.74 49.14 -20.19
CA GLY A 180 -27.45 50.42 -20.15
C GLY A 180 -27.13 51.24 -18.89
N VAL A 181 -26.90 52.55 -19.04
CA VAL A 181 -26.88 53.51 -17.93
C VAL A 181 -28.23 54.23 -17.91
N GLY A 182 -29.04 54.00 -16.88
CA GLY A 182 -30.38 54.59 -16.72
C GLY A 182 -31.54 53.59 -16.86
N VAL A 183 -32.78 54.08 -16.68
CA VAL A 183 -34.05 53.36 -16.40
C VAL A 183 -34.52 52.36 -17.49
N ARG A 184 -33.74 52.10 -18.55
CA ARG A 184 -34.00 51.06 -19.54
C ARG A 184 -32.83 50.08 -19.62
N LYS A 185 -32.82 49.10 -18.70
CA LYS A 185 -31.91 47.95 -18.76
C LYS A 185 -32.45 46.94 -19.78
N LYS A 186 -31.71 46.70 -20.87
CA LYS A 186 -32.01 45.61 -21.82
C LYS A 186 -31.18 44.40 -21.41
N LYS A 187 -31.86 43.29 -21.09
CA LYS A 187 -31.23 42.00 -20.82
C LYS A 187 -30.69 41.47 -22.15
N MET A 188 -29.36 41.38 -22.28
CA MET A 188 -28.72 40.83 -23.47
C MET A 188 -27.99 39.56 -23.06
N GLU A 189 -28.35 38.44 -23.69
CA GLU A 189 -27.64 37.17 -23.54
C GLU A 189 -26.41 37.20 -24.45
N GLU A 190 -25.22 37.16 -23.86
CA GLU A 190 -23.95 37.04 -24.57
C GLU A 190 -23.54 35.57 -24.51
N VAL A 191 -23.65 34.87 -25.64
CA VAL A 191 -23.22 33.47 -25.78
C VAL A 191 -21.75 33.47 -26.18
N THR A 192 -20.87 33.04 -25.28
CA THR A 192 -19.45 32.85 -25.59
C THR A 192 -19.14 31.37 -25.73
N THR A 193 -18.36 31.00 -26.75
CA THR A 193 -17.91 29.63 -26.96
C THR A 193 -16.46 29.50 -26.53
N ILE A 194 -16.16 28.53 -25.67
CA ILE A 194 -14.82 28.25 -25.15
C ILE A 194 -14.47 26.81 -25.54
N GLU A 195 -13.30 26.62 -26.12
CA GLU A 195 -12.77 25.31 -26.46
C GLU A 195 -11.76 24.87 -25.39
N ILE A 196 -11.97 23.69 -24.82
CA ILE A 196 -11.14 23.17 -23.72
C ILE A 196 -10.64 21.77 -24.11
N PRO A 197 -9.33 21.52 -24.07
CA PRO A 197 -8.78 20.19 -24.29
C PRO A 197 -8.86 19.32 -23.03
N TYR A 198 -9.17 18.04 -23.24
CA TYR A 198 -9.34 17.01 -22.23
C TYR A 198 -8.51 15.78 -22.56
N LEU A 199 -8.08 15.07 -21.52
CA LEU A 199 -7.60 13.71 -21.61
C LEU A 199 -8.77 12.76 -21.30
N LYS A 200 -9.09 11.87 -22.23
CA LYS A 200 -10.07 10.81 -22.04
C LYS A 200 -9.40 9.64 -21.34
N CYS A 201 -9.95 9.26 -20.19
CA CYS A 201 -9.52 8.11 -19.41
C CYS A 201 -10.70 7.21 -19.04
N THR A 202 -10.42 5.98 -18.61
CA THR A 202 -11.37 5.14 -17.88
C THR A 202 -10.83 4.80 -16.49
N ASP A 203 -11.72 4.77 -15.50
CA ASP A 203 -11.38 4.34 -14.14
C ASP A 203 -11.45 2.81 -13.99
N ILE A 204 -11.21 2.30 -12.77
CA ILE A 204 -11.26 0.87 -12.45
C ILE A 204 -12.65 0.26 -12.64
N GLU A 205 -13.70 1.07 -12.55
CA GLU A 205 -15.10 0.68 -12.78
C GLU A 205 -15.46 0.73 -14.29
N GLN A 206 -14.46 0.92 -15.17
CA GLN A 206 -14.63 1.13 -16.62
C GLN A 206 -15.51 2.34 -16.95
N THR A 207 -15.61 3.31 -16.03
CA THR A 207 -16.35 4.54 -16.27
C THR A 207 -15.46 5.54 -16.97
N GLU A 208 -15.95 6.10 -18.08
CA GLU A 208 -15.25 7.16 -18.80
C GLU A 208 -15.21 8.46 -17.98
N VAL A 209 -14.02 9.05 -17.94
CA VAL A 209 -13.76 10.34 -17.27
C VAL A 209 -12.92 11.22 -18.18
N LEU A 210 -13.38 12.45 -18.36
CA LEU A 210 -12.66 13.50 -19.06
C LEU A 210 -11.94 14.40 -18.06
N LEU A 211 -10.63 14.55 -18.25
CA LEU A 211 -9.77 15.35 -17.39
C LEU A 211 -9.29 16.58 -18.17
N PRO A 212 -9.68 17.81 -17.78
CA PRO A 212 -9.17 19.01 -18.43
C PRO A 212 -7.65 19.07 -18.38
N PHE A 213 -7.00 19.54 -19.45
CA PHE A 213 -5.53 19.71 -19.45
C PHE A 213 -5.04 20.68 -18.37
N SER A 214 -5.88 21.66 -18.02
CA SER A 214 -5.62 22.63 -16.95
C SER A 214 -5.64 22.03 -15.55
N THR A 215 -6.09 20.77 -15.40
CA THR A 215 -6.11 20.12 -14.10
C THR A 215 -4.70 19.85 -13.59
N LYS A 216 -4.39 20.47 -12.45
CA LYS A 216 -3.14 20.29 -11.71
C LYS A 216 -3.27 19.14 -10.72
N GLY A 217 -2.16 18.46 -10.47
CA GLY A 217 -2.08 17.35 -9.53
C GLY A 217 -0.68 16.74 -9.52
N ARG A 218 -0.53 15.57 -8.91
CA ARG A 218 0.67 14.75 -9.04
C ARG A 218 0.28 13.41 -9.65
N PHE A 219 0.88 13.08 -10.78
CA PHE A 219 0.60 11.84 -11.51
C PHE A 219 1.89 11.10 -11.83
N SER A 220 1.81 9.77 -11.80
CA SER A 220 2.88 8.89 -12.24
C SER A 220 2.35 7.97 -13.33
N SER A 221 3.21 7.53 -14.24
CA SER A 221 2.87 6.40 -15.11
C SER A 221 2.90 5.12 -14.30
N VAL A 222 2.06 4.15 -14.66
CA VAL A 222 2.24 2.77 -14.17
C VAL A 222 3.31 2.12 -15.03
N TYR A 223 4.27 1.44 -14.40
CA TYR A 223 5.31 0.71 -15.10
C TYR A 223 4.71 -0.34 -16.04
N GLU A 224 5.26 -0.39 -17.25
CA GLU A 224 5.02 -1.44 -18.22
C GLU A 224 6.38 -1.88 -18.76
N LYS A 225 6.58 -3.19 -18.85
CA LYS A 225 7.83 -3.78 -19.33
C LYS A 225 8.18 -3.22 -20.71
N ASP A 226 9.46 -2.95 -20.91
CA ASP A 226 10.04 -2.40 -22.15
C ASP A 226 9.64 -0.94 -22.47
N ILE A 227 8.84 -0.29 -21.62
CA ILE A 227 8.51 1.14 -21.74
C ILE A 227 9.34 1.92 -20.73
N ASN A 228 10.37 2.61 -21.22
CA ASN A 228 11.21 3.45 -20.35
C ASN A 228 10.48 4.77 -20.03
N ASN A 229 10.07 4.94 -18.77
CA ASN A 229 9.51 6.19 -18.27
C ASN A 229 10.02 6.44 -16.84
N ASP A 230 10.78 7.52 -16.69
CA ASP A 230 11.41 7.98 -15.45
C ASP A 230 10.42 8.39 -14.34
N ARG A 231 9.13 8.55 -14.68
CA ARG A 231 8.04 8.92 -13.75
C ARG A 231 7.19 7.73 -13.33
N SER A 232 7.69 6.51 -13.51
CA SER A 232 6.93 5.29 -13.29
C SER A 232 6.86 4.88 -11.82
N ILE A 233 5.74 4.25 -11.49
CA ILE A 233 5.55 3.50 -10.25
C ILE A 233 5.38 2.01 -10.55
N TYR A 234 5.74 1.19 -9.57
CA TYR A 234 5.93 -0.24 -9.71
C TYR A 234 5.11 -0.98 -8.66
N ARG A 235 4.58 -2.16 -9.01
CA ARG A 235 4.10 -3.11 -8.00
C ARG A 235 5.29 -3.91 -7.46
N MET A 236 5.13 -4.48 -6.28
CA MET A 236 6.15 -5.37 -5.71
C MET A 236 6.48 -6.55 -6.65
N LYS A 237 5.45 -7.15 -7.27
CA LYS A 237 5.64 -8.19 -8.28
C LYS A 237 6.54 -7.77 -9.45
N ASP A 238 6.39 -6.53 -9.92
CA ASP A 238 7.17 -6.01 -11.05
C ASP A 238 8.64 -5.84 -10.64
N LEU A 239 8.86 -5.27 -9.45
CA LEU A 239 10.20 -5.10 -8.86
C LEU A 239 10.93 -6.44 -8.67
N ILE A 240 10.22 -7.47 -8.21
CA ILE A 240 10.78 -8.82 -8.03
C ILE A 240 11.17 -9.47 -9.37
N THR A 241 10.40 -9.20 -10.43
CA THR A 241 10.51 -9.95 -11.69
C THR A 241 11.48 -9.29 -12.66
N ASP A 242 11.51 -7.95 -12.71
CA ASP A 242 12.19 -7.19 -13.76
C ASP A 242 13.43 -6.43 -13.27
N PHE A 243 13.70 -6.39 -11.96
CA PHE A 243 14.82 -5.64 -11.40
C PHE A 243 15.74 -6.53 -10.55
N ASP A 244 17.04 -6.27 -10.66
CA ASP A 244 18.04 -6.89 -9.81
C ASP A 244 18.06 -6.24 -8.43
N MET A 245 18.29 -7.06 -7.41
CA MET A 245 18.46 -6.59 -6.03
C MET A 245 19.95 -6.41 -5.70
N PRO A 246 20.33 -5.42 -4.88
CA PRO A 246 19.46 -4.55 -4.09
C PRO A 246 18.90 -3.35 -4.87
N THR A 247 17.67 -2.95 -4.53
CA THR A 247 17.01 -1.76 -5.08
C THR A 247 16.39 -0.93 -3.96
N ILE A 248 16.60 0.39 -3.98
CA ILE A 248 15.99 1.30 -3.01
C ILE A 248 14.68 1.81 -3.57
N VAL A 249 13.60 1.62 -2.82
CA VAL A 249 12.25 2.03 -3.20
C VAL A 249 11.61 2.88 -2.14
N ARG A 250 10.64 3.70 -2.54
CA ARG A 250 9.75 4.44 -1.64
C ARG A 250 8.32 3.97 -1.85
N LEU A 251 7.63 3.63 -0.77
CA LEU A 251 6.21 3.36 -0.76
C LEU A 251 5.44 4.67 -1.03
N VAL A 252 4.81 4.74 -2.19
CA VAL A 252 3.99 5.88 -2.63
C VAL A 252 2.55 5.73 -2.15
N TYR A 253 2.03 4.50 -2.17
CA TYR A 253 0.68 4.19 -1.75
C TYR A 253 0.60 2.74 -1.29
N GLY A 254 -0.12 2.48 -0.20
CA GLY A 254 -0.27 1.16 0.40
C GLY A 254 -0.24 1.25 1.92
N LYS A 255 -0.45 0.11 2.58
CA LYS A 255 -0.46 0.05 4.05
C LYS A 255 0.96 -0.09 4.60
N ALA A 256 1.28 0.71 5.61
CA ALA A 256 2.48 0.51 6.43
C ALA A 256 2.38 -0.82 7.23
N PRO A 257 3.50 -1.32 7.79
CA PRO A 257 3.46 -2.46 8.70
C PRO A 257 2.48 -2.22 9.86
N VAL A 258 1.65 -3.21 10.16
CA VAL A 258 0.64 -3.12 11.24
C VAL A 258 1.28 -3.15 12.63
N VAL A 259 2.40 -3.85 12.75
CA VAL A 259 3.16 -3.92 14.01
C VAL A 259 4.00 -2.66 14.14
N PRO A 260 3.97 -1.98 15.30
CA PRO A 260 4.81 -0.82 15.57
C PRO A 260 6.28 -1.13 15.29
N CYS A 261 6.89 -0.37 14.39
CA CYS A 261 8.28 -0.51 14.00
C CYS A 261 8.82 0.79 13.39
N ILE A 262 10.14 0.86 13.21
CA ILE A 262 10.77 1.95 12.48
C ILE A 262 10.46 1.78 11.01
N PHE A 263 9.59 2.64 10.49
CA PHE A 263 9.17 2.65 9.09
C PHE A 263 9.11 4.09 8.56
N THR A 264 9.97 4.43 7.60
CA THR A 264 10.05 5.76 6.99
C THR A 264 9.34 5.83 5.63
N GLY A 265 8.82 4.70 5.15
CA GLY A 265 8.31 4.54 3.79
C GLY A 265 9.41 4.36 2.72
N VAL A 266 10.69 4.49 3.06
CA VAL A 266 11.82 4.19 2.16
C VAL A 266 12.45 2.86 2.57
N ILE A 267 12.67 1.97 1.61
CA ILE A 267 13.06 0.57 1.86
C ILE A 267 14.21 0.19 0.91
N ALA A 268 15.28 -0.35 1.46
CA ALA A 268 16.29 -1.08 0.69
C ALA A 268 15.79 -2.52 0.51
N LEU A 269 15.35 -2.87 -0.69
CA LEU A 269 15.05 -4.24 -1.07
C LEU A 269 16.39 -4.95 -1.28
N ARG A 270 16.64 -6.05 -0.55
CA ARG A 270 17.96 -6.70 -0.51
C ARG A 270 18.01 -8.00 -1.30
N GLU A 271 17.03 -8.87 -1.08
CA GLU A 271 17.00 -10.18 -1.69
C GLU A 271 15.56 -10.67 -1.89
N THR A 272 15.37 -11.47 -2.93
CA THR A 272 14.11 -12.18 -3.17
C THR A 272 14.22 -13.61 -2.66
N VAL A 273 13.25 -14.02 -1.86
CA VAL A 273 13.16 -15.36 -1.29
C VAL A 273 11.83 -15.98 -1.74
N SER A 274 11.87 -17.27 -2.09
CA SER A 274 10.67 -18.08 -2.29
C SER A 274 10.61 -19.07 -1.14
N GLU A 275 9.56 -18.98 -0.33
CA GLU A 275 9.42 -19.81 0.86
C GLU A 275 7.98 -20.30 1.02
N ASP A 276 7.86 -21.48 1.62
CA ASP A 276 6.61 -22.14 1.94
C ASP A 276 6.21 -21.81 3.38
N PHE A 277 4.96 -21.42 3.57
CA PHE A 277 4.39 -21.06 4.86
C PHE A 277 3.11 -21.82 5.13
N ILE A 278 2.84 -22.10 6.40
CA ILE A 278 1.51 -22.48 6.88
C ILE A 278 0.93 -21.29 7.62
N VAL A 279 -0.22 -20.79 7.13
CA VAL A 279 -1.00 -19.79 7.86
C VAL A 279 -1.72 -20.50 9.01
N ALA A 280 -1.61 -19.95 10.21
CA ALA A 280 -2.22 -20.48 11.41
C ALA A 280 -2.92 -19.38 12.21
N SER A 281 -3.78 -19.79 13.14
CA SER A 281 -4.38 -18.91 14.15
C SER A 281 -4.18 -19.49 15.54
N THR A 282 -3.90 -18.63 16.53
CA THR A 282 -3.98 -19.02 17.93
C THR A 282 -5.40 -19.42 18.31
N ILE A 283 -5.56 -20.40 19.20
CA ILE A 283 -6.87 -20.87 19.69
C ILE A 283 -7.14 -20.37 21.11
N MET A 284 -6.13 -20.28 21.96
CA MET A 284 -6.31 -20.04 23.40
C MET A 284 -6.16 -18.57 23.82
N ASN A 285 -5.81 -17.67 22.90
CA ASN A 285 -5.70 -16.26 23.21
C ASN A 285 -7.10 -15.63 23.38
N LYS A 286 -7.20 -14.64 24.28
CA LYS A 286 -8.41 -13.77 24.40
C LYS A 286 -8.82 -13.14 23.05
N ARG A 287 -7.84 -12.91 22.17
CA ARG A 287 -8.04 -12.54 20.77
C ARG A 287 -7.18 -13.45 19.91
N ASN A 288 -7.81 -14.15 18.97
CA ASN A 288 -7.11 -14.97 17.99
C ASN A 288 -6.15 -14.11 17.15
N VAL A 289 -4.95 -14.62 16.89
CA VAL A 289 -3.90 -13.93 16.12
C VAL A 289 -3.53 -14.79 14.93
N LEU A 290 -3.52 -14.19 13.73
CA LEU A 290 -3.01 -14.82 12.52
C LEU A 290 -1.49 -14.76 12.48
N ILE A 291 -0.88 -15.89 12.13
CA ILE A 291 0.57 -16.08 12.10
C ILE A 291 0.92 -16.90 10.85
N GLU A 292 2.10 -16.67 10.30
CA GLU A 292 2.68 -17.52 9.24
C GLU A 292 3.90 -18.23 9.80
N PHE A 293 3.91 -19.55 9.70
CA PHE A 293 5.05 -20.38 10.06
C PHE A 293 5.77 -20.83 8.79
N PRO A 294 7.07 -20.50 8.62
CA PRO A 294 7.88 -21.12 7.59
C PRO A 294 7.89 -22.63 7.79
N VAL A 295 7.65 -23.42 6.75
CA VAL A 295 7.71 -24.89 6.86
C VAL A 295 9.14 -25.40 7.11
N SER A 296 10.13 -24.57 6.81
CA SER A 296 11.56 -24.76 7.06
C SER A 296 11.94 -24.62 8.55
N LEU A 297 11.01 -24.17 9.40
CA LEU A 297 11.27 -23.92 10.81
C LEU A 297 11.55 -25.26 11.54
N PRO A 298 12.59 -25.32 12.40
CA PRO A 298 12.94 -26.53 13.16
C PRO A 298 11.99 -26.74 14.36
N VAL A 299 10.73 -27.02 14.04
CA VAL A 299 9.67 -27.34 15.00
C VAL A 299 9.02 -28.66 14.67
N ILE A 300 8.53 -29.29 15.73
CA ILE A 300 7.76 -30.52 15.66
C ILE A 300 6.32 -30.19 16.04
N ALA A 301 5.39 -30.57 15.17
CA ALA A 301 3.95 -30.48 15.38
C ALA A 301 3.43 -31.74 16.06
N HIS A 302 2.75 -31.54 17.19
CA HIS A 302 2.04 -32.56 17.95
C HIS A 302 0.55 -32.40 17.69
N PHE A 303 -0.11 -33.47 17.25
CA PHE A 303 -1.53 -33.44 16.93
C PHE A 303 -2.35 -34.01 18.08
N PRO A 304 -3.56 -33.49 18.36
CA PRO A 304 -4.43 -34.06 19.36
C PRO A 304 -4.99 -35.42 18.88
N ASN A 305 -5.38 -36.27 19.83
CA ASN A 305 -6.05 -37.54 19.54
C ASN A 305 -7.49 -37.32 19.02
N SER A 306 -8.15 -36.25 19.46
CA SER A 306 -9.47 -35.80 19.01
C SER A 306 -9.52 -34.27 18.96
N GLU A 307 -10.24 -33.70 17.98
CA GLU A 307 -10.50 -32.26 17.92
C GLU A 307 -11.75 -31.83 18.71
N GLU A 308 -12.55 -32.79 19.21
CA GLU A 308 -13.76 -32.52 20.01
C GLU A 308 -13.53 -31.58 21.21
N PRO A 309 -12.41 -31.67 21.96
CA PRO A 309 -12.17 -30.73 23.07
C PRO A 309 -12.09 -29.26 22.62
N PHE A 310 -11.79 -29.01 21.35
CA PHE A 310 -11.74 -27.65 20.80
C PHE A 310 -13.08 -27.21 20.20
N SER A 311 -13.97 -28.12 19.82
CA SER A 311 -15.20 -27.75 19.07
C SER A 311 -16.12 -26.84 19.86
N ASP A 312 -16.13 -27.01 21.19
CA ASP A 312 -16.96 -26.25 22.13
C ASP A 312 -16.36 -24.88 22.48
N LEU A 313 -15.09 -24.66 22.14
CA LEU A 313 -14.41 -23.40 22.37
C LEU A 313 -14.85 -22.35 21.34
N THR A 314 -15.44 -21.25 21.82
CA THR A 314 -15.80 -20.11 20.97
C THR A 314 -14.58 -19.54 20.24
N THR A 315 -13.44 -19.49 20.92
CA THR A 315 -12.16 -19.02 20.36
C THR A 315 -11.64 -19.92 19.25
N PHE A 316 -11.96 -21.22 19.23
CA PHE A 316 -11.64 -22.11 18.11
C PHE A 316 -12.50 -21.81 16.89
N GLN A 317 -13.81 -21.63 17.08
CA GLN A 317 -14.71 -21.23 15.99
C GLN A 317 -14.34 -19.85 15.42
N ASP A 318 -13.89 -18.94 16.28
CA ASP A 318 -13.43 -17.62 15.85
C ASP A 318 -12.08 -17.68 15.13
N ALA A 319 -11.17 -18.57 15.53
CA ALA A 319 -9.94 -18.86 14.79
C ALA A 319 -10.24 -19.32 13.35
N LYS A 320 -11.21 -20.23 13.17
CA LYS A 320 -11.66 -20.69 11.84
C LYS A 320 -12.16 -19.53 10.98
N LYS A 321 -13.11 -18.75 11.52
CA LYS A 321 -13.67 -17.58 10.82
C LYS A 321 -12.60 -16.53 10.49
N LEU A 322 -11.64 -16.32 11.39
CA LEU A 322 -10.56 -15.36 11.20
C LEU A 322 -9.66 -15.79 10.02
N CYS A 323 -9.28 -17.07 9.97
CA CYS A 323 -8.52 -17.64 8.86
C CYS A 323 -9.28 -17.53 7.53
N ASP A 324 -10.54 -17.98 7.49
CA ASP A 324 -11.35 -17.95 6.26
C ASP A 324 -11.52 -16.54 5.70
N LYS A 325 -11.74 -15.55 6.58
CA LYS A 325 -11.99 -14.17 6.17
C LYS A 325 -10.72 -13.40 5.85
N TYR A 326 -9.64 -13.60 6.60
CA TYR A 326 -8.49 -12.68 6.57
C TYR A 326 -7.14 -13.31 6.24
N ALA A 327 -7.00 -14.64 6.13
CA ALA A 327 -5.69 -15.25 5.83
C ALA A 327 -5.08 -14.71 4.53
N LEU A 328 -5.89 -14.50 3.49
CA LEU A 328 -5.41 -13.92 2.22
C LEU A 328 -4.93 -12.48 2.39
N SER A 329 -5.75 -11.60 2.96
CA SER A 329 -5.39 -10.21 3.18
C SER A 329 -4.23 -10.05 4.16
N PHE A 330 -4.14 -10.91 5.18
CA PHE A 330 -3.01 -10.94 6.12
C PHE A 330 -1.72 -11.33 5.42
N SER A 331 -1.78 -12.31 4.51
CA SER A 331 -0.61 -12.72 3.74
C SER A 331 -0.07 -11.59 2.86
N SER A 332 -0.90 -10.69 2.34
CA SER A 332 -0.43 -9.59 1.47
C SER A 332 0.11 -8.37 2.21
N LEU A 333 0.23 -8.37 3.54
CA LEU A 333 0.77 -7.23 4.30
C LEU A 333 2.31 -7.26 4.38
N ILE A 334 2.92 -6.08 4.58
CA ILE A 334 4.32 -5.99 5.01
C ILE A 334 4.42 -6.49 6.45
N LYS A 335 5.36 -7.41 6.69
CA LYS A 335 5.57 -8.04 7.99
C LYS A 335 7.00 -7.80 8.48
N LEU A 336 7.20 -7.99 9.77
CA LEU A 336 8.55 -8.04 10.34
C LEU A 336 9.04 -9.48 10.29
N SER A 337 10.32 -9.66 9.99
CA SER A 337 10.98 -10.96 10.09
C SER A 337 10.84 -11.51 11.50
N PRO A 338 10.52 -12.80 11.71
CA PRO A 338 10.54 -13.38 13.05
C PRO A 338 11.90 -13.30 13.75
N GLU A 339 12.98 -13.27 12.97
CA GLU A 339 14.34 -13.09 13.48
C GLU A 339 14.53 -11.62 13.86
N MET A 340 14.95 -11.38 15.11
CA MET A 340 15.23 -10.03 15.60
C MET A 340 16.64 -9.62 15.17
N ASP A 341 16.72 -8.77 14.14
CA ASP A 341 17.99 -8.28 13.58
C ASP A 341 18.08 -6.75 13.61
N THR A 342 17.87 -6.14 14.78
CA THR A 342 17.78 -4.68 14.93
C THR A 342 19.12 -3.93 14.80
N HIS A 343 20.22 -4.65 14.52
CA HIS A 343 21.53 -4.04 14.33
C HIS A 343 21.48 -3.03 13.18
N HIS A 344 21.94 -1.81 13.42
CA HIS A 344 22.07 -0.80 12.38
C HIS A 344 23.22 -1.19 11.43
N MET A 345 22.88 -1.52 10.19
CA MET A 345 23.90 -1.66 9.16
C MET A 345 24.23 -0.30 8.58
N LYS A 346 25.50 0.08 8.67
CA LYS A 346 26.02 1.31 8.09
C LYS A 346 26.39 1.03 6.63
N VAL A 347 25.63 1.59 5.68
CA VAL A 347 26.00 1.56 4.26
C VAL A 347 26.32 2.98 3.81
N HIS A 348 27.50 3.17 3.23
CA HIS A 348 28.00 4.45 2.73
C HIS A 348 27.64 4.65 1.26
N TYR A 349 27.09 5.81 0.91
CA TYR A 349 27.36 6.43 -0.38
C TYR A 349 27.72 7.91 -0.17
N ASN A 350 28.78 8.36 -0.83
CA ASN A 350 29.36 9.70 -0.69
C ASN A 350 29.65 10.25 -2.09
N PRO A 351 29.03 11.37 -2.49
CA PRO A 351 29.62 12.27 -3.46
C PRO A 351 29.91 13.59 -2.73
N GLN A 352 31.03 13.62 -2.02
CA GLN A 352 31.66 14.81 -1.42
C GLN A 352 30.77 15.69 -0.52
N LYS A 353 30.81 15.42 0.80
CA LYS A 353 30.79 16.36 1.95
C LYS A 353 29.87 15.83 3.04
N SER A 354 30.42 15.43 4.18
CA SER A 354 29.77 15.73 5.46
C SER A 354 30.77 15.66 6.62
N LYS A 355 30.90 16.79 7.32
CA LYS A 355 31.56 16.92 8.63
C LYS A 355 30.47 17.07 9.69
N THR A 356 29.58 16.10 9.84
CA THR A 356 28.53 16.18 10.88
C THR A 356 27.98 14.79 11.22
N LYS A 357 28.77 13.97 11.93
CA LYS A 357 28.39 12.62 12.37
C LYS A 357 27.45 12.59 13.59
N GLU A 358 27.41 13.65 14.41
CA GLU A 358 26.76 13.61 15.73
C GLU A 358 25.27 13.97 15.74
N SER A 359 24.76 14.63 14.70
CA SER A 359 23.36 15.06 14.67
C SER A 359 22.40 13.92 14.31
N GLY A 360 22.72 13.14 13.27
CA GLY A 360 21.83 12.07 12.77
C GLY A 360 21.61 10.92 13.76
N LEU A 361 22.63 10.57 14.57
CA LEU A 361 22.50 9.53 15.60
C LEU A 361 21.55 9.97 16.74
N LYS A 362 21.61 11.24 17.16
CA LYS A 362 20.69 11.78 18.19
C LYS A 362 19.25 11.83 17.71
N THR A 363 19.02 12.08 16.41
CA THR A 363 17.68 12.04 15.82
C THR A 363 17.16 10.60 15.71
N LEU A 364 18.02 9.63 15.38
CA LEU A 364 17.65 8.20 15.37
C LEU A 364 17.28 7.70 16.78
N ASP A 365 18.05 8.08 17.80
CA ASP A 365 17.74 7.75 19.21
C ASP A 365 16.39 8.34 19.66
N LEU A 366 16.02 9.51 19.14
CA LEU A 366 14.73 10.13 19.43
C LEU A 366 13.58 9.36 18.74
N ILE A 367 13.77 8.92 17.49
CA ILE A 367 12.77 8.15 16.73
C ILE A 367 12.56 6.77 17.36
N THR A 368 13.62 6.10 17.82
CA THR A 368 13.51 4.81 18.53
C THR A 368 12.77 4.94 19.85
N ASN A 369 12.90 6.08 20.54
CA ASN A 369 12.24 6.34 21.82
C ASN A 369 10.75 6.72 21.66
N ILE A 370 10.35 7.35 20.55
CA ILE A 370 8.94 7.69 20.27
C ILE A 370 8.12 6.43 19.94
N SER A 371 8.73 5.37 19.41
CA SER A 371 8.04 4.09 19.16
C SER A 371 7.76 3.25 20.42
N LEU A 372 8.15 3.73 21.62
CA LEU A 372 8.00 3.00 22.89
C LEU A 372 6.98 3.64 23.86
N THR A 373 6.22 4.66 23.43
CA THR A 373 5.18 5.30 24.25
C THR A 373 3.78 4.84 23.84
N ASP A 374 2.92 4.54 24.82
CA ASP A 374 1.57 3.95 24.73
C ASP A 374 0.49 4.79 23.99
N ASP A 375 0.89 5.81 23.24
CA ASP A 375 -0.05 6.63 22.46
C ASP A 375 -0.37 5.94 21.13
N GLU A 376 -1.66 5.78 20.81
CA GLU A 376 -2.13 5.20 19.56
C GLU A 376 -1.45 5.87 18.35
N PRO A 377 -0.93 5.10 17.37
CA PRO A 377 -0.33 5.67 16.18
C PRO A 377 -1.42 6.31 15.33
N ALA A 378 -1.55 7.62 15.42
CA ALA A 378 -2.31 8.40 14.45
C ALA A 378 -1.65 8.21 13.07
N ASP A 379 -2.45 7.79 12.08
CA ASP A 379 -2.10 7.63 10.67
C ASP A 379 -1.68 8.99 10.05
N ARG A 380 -0.48 9.47 10.39
CA ARG A 380 0.06 10.78 9.95
C ARG A 380 0.86 10.70 8.65
N PHE A 381 0.92 9.55 8.00
CA PHE A 381 1.62 9.40 6.71
C PHE A 381 0.98 10.19 5.56
N ILE A 382 -0.17 10.81 5.77
CA ILE A 382 -0.84 11.69 4.78
C ILE A 382 -0.52 13.18 5.01
N GLU A 383 0.05 13.61 6.14
CA GLU A 383 0.10 15.04 6.50
C GLU A 383 1.47 15.74 6.45
N SER A 384 2.57 15.06 6.13
CA SER A 384 3.86 15.74 5.95
C SER A 384 4.24 15.87 4.46
N ASP A 385 3.61 16.85 3.81
CA ASP A 385 4.21 17.73 2.80
C ASP A 385 3.08 18.46 2.06
N SER A 386 2.44 19.39 2.77
CA SER A 386 1.65 20.46 2.18
C SER A 386 2.57 21.47 1.50
N ASP A 387 3.19 21.06 0.39
CA ASP A 387 3.37 22.02 -0.70
C ASP A 387 1.96 22.41 -1.10
N SER A 388 1.51 23.54 -0.56
CA SER A 388 0.20 24.11 -0.77
C SER A 388 0.06 24.55 -2.22
N ILE A 389 -0.13 23.57 -3.12
CA ILE A 389 -0.94 23.80 -4.30
C ILE A 389 -2.34 23.97 -3.75
N GLN A 390 -2.65 25.19 -3.31
CA GLN A 390 -4.03 25.63 -3.18
C GLN A 390 -4.71 25.16 -4.46
N SER A 391 -5.81 24.43 -4.31
CA SER A 391 -6.79 24.22 -5.38
C SER A 391 -7.33 25.60 -5.72
N THR A 392 -6.52 26.43 -6.38
CA THR A 392 -6.94 27.66 -7.02
C THR A 392 -8.07 27.26 -7.92
N ASP A 393 -9.21 27.95 -7.74
CA ASP A 393 -10.42 27.84 -8.53
C ASP A 393 -10.12 27.23 -9.89
N GLN A 394 -10.56 25.98 -10.04
CA GLN A 394 -10.63 25.38 -11.37
C GLN A 394 -11.24 26.46 -12.26
N ALA A 395 -10.65 26.70 -13.42
CA ALA A 395 -11.25 27.50 -14.47
C ALA A 395 -12.49 26.76 -15.02
N LYS A 396 -13.46 26.48 -14.14
CA LYS A 396 -14.85 26.40 -14.45
C LYS A 396 -15.26 27.86 -14.66
N PRO A 397 -15.75 28.25 -15.84
CA PRO A 397 -16.50 29.50 -15.95
C PRO A 397 -17.57 29.51 -14.84
N THR A 398 -17.37 30.37 -13.86
CA THR A 398 -18.22 30.47 -12.68
C THR A 398 -19.41 31.34 -13.07
N ARG A 399 -20.61 30.72 -13.01
CA ARG A 399 -21.95 31.24 -13.35
C ARG A 399 -22.31 31.23 -14.85
N GLY A 400 -23.05 30.18 -15.25
CA GLY A 400 -23.71 30.04 -16.55
C GLY A 400 -24.28 28.62 -16.72
N ILE A 401 -25.32 28.45 -17.54
CA ILE A 401 -25.71 27.13 -18.04
C ILE A 401 -24.71 26.76 -19.13
N PHE A 402 -23.91 25.71 -18.92
CA PHE A 402 -22.95 25.21 -19.91
C PHE A 402 -23.59 24.13 -20.75
N LYS A 403 -23.53 24.27 -22.07
CA LYS A 403 -23.91 23.20 -23.01
C LYS A 403 -22.68 22.81 -23.83
N LEU A 404 -22.38 21.52 -23.86
CA LEU A 404 -21.39 20.97 -24.78
C LEU A 404 -21.97 21.04 -26.19
N LEU A 405 -21.27 21.70 -27.10
CA LEU A 405 -21.65 21.77 -28.51
C LEU A 405 -21.06 20.61 -29.31
N GLU A 406 -19.80 20.29 -29.03
CA GLU A 406 -19.00 19.41 -29.87
C GLU A 406 -17.89 18.78 -29.03
N LEU A 407 -17.66 17.48 -29.21
CA LEU A 407 -16.52 16.75 -28.67
C LEU A 407 -15.78 16.13 -29.85
N THR A 408 -14.56 16.58 -30.11
CA THR A 408 -13.74 16.09 -31.22
C THR A 408 -12.47 15.45 -30.71
N GLU A 409 -12.05 14.36 -31.33
CA GLU A 409 -10.76 13.76 -31.03
C GLU A 409 -9.65 14.56 -31.70
N ILE A 410 -8.65 14.95 -30.91
CA ILE A 410 -7.48 15.67 -31.41
C ILE A 410 -6.55 14.62 -32.05
N LYS A 411 -6.65 14.48 -33.38
CA LYS A 411 -5.76 13.59 -34.13
C LYS A 411 -4.32 14.10 -34.05
N ARG A 412 -3.39 13.29 -33.51
CA ARG A 412 -1.96 13.56 -33.66
C ARG A 412 -1.56 13.37 -35.12
N LYS A 413 -0.77 14.31 -35.65
CA LYS A 413 0.11 13.97 -36.77
C LYS A 413 1.08 12.92 -36.24
N SER A 414 1.15 11.74 -36.87
CA SER A 414 2.19 10.77 -36.50
C SER A 414 3.52 11.49 -36.66
N THR A 415 4.23 11.63 -35.56
CA THR A 415 5.65 11.90 -35.60
C THR A 415 6.25 10.52 -35.47
N ASP A 416 6.76 10.02 -36.59
CA ASP A 416 7.51 8.77 -36.63
C ASP A 416 8.64 8.84 -35.59
N CYS A 417 8.66 7.89 -34.67
CA CYS A 417 9.79 7.53 -33.82
C CYS A 417 9.77 6.00 -33.66
#